data_AF-A0A0D2LCL4-F1
#
_entry.id   AF-A0A0D2LCL4-F1
#
_cell.length_a   1.000
_cell.length_b   1.000
_cell.length_c   1.000
_cell.angle_alpha   90.00
_cell.angle_beta   90.00
_cell.angle_gamma   90.00
#
_symmetry.space_group_name_H-M   'P 1'
#
loop_
_entity.id
_entity.type
_entity.pdbx_description
1 polymer ?
#
loop_
_entity_poly.entity_id
_entity_poly.type
_entity_poly.pdbx_seq_one_letter_code
_entity_poly.pdbx_strand_id
1 'polypeptide(L)'
;MAPAEHKEVVAGRGLAGAHTPTAAQLSQLTARLQATATRRLLVRPAETSSSGAPACTPAKLAAIAAALHLQVDRAQRLAERQPRIVAAEPEELCRRVAGLAAALGLKRRQAAFMICKQPDHLLTASPSDVRGAIEELARELGVPFADAAAWAALAPSVAKRPPGALAARVRGVGVLLGGPPPRRLLAAVASEPELLARPLPALERRLDALRWLLMVRAQTARRAAAERPGVLLMSPRVMANKVRVLMAILDKDRRAVGVLAAKCPRLLRCDLSAVRAAHAALGRLTGRPERYVFAMLCHDPRLLVARPEGVVARVARLRAAARRCPDWAAEWARLTPAVTEECLSRGWAAYARLDFLLASGRAPGSCMAEVLLARPAAFEAAWPGFSAWHAAHGEQLLEARRQQRARIGAQLVRHAAAAAEVARPPWRRRATRHVVLQWNQQQQHQQQHAQQQTQAQAQAQQQQQQQQQQQQQQRHEQQHEQQHEQQHEQQHEQQQHQQHKQQEAELEQVHIMQLQAQHSSPQLSAVRPGSTCPVSAGINGPCAARSCS
;
A
#
# COMPACT_ATOMS: atom_id res chain seq x y z
N MET A 1 -2.23 69.48 4.01
CA MET A 1 -0.90 68.82 4.05
C MET A 1 -0.77 68.11 5.39
N ALA A 2 -0.35 66.86 5.41
CA ALA A 2 -0.04 66.08 6.61
C ALA A 2 1.05 65.06 6.24
N PRO A 3 1.98 64.70 7.15
CA PRO A 3 3.14 63.87 6.82
C PRO A 3 2.76 62.41 6.58
N ALA A 4 3.53 61.73 5.72
CA ALA A 4 3.35 60.31 5.44
C ALA A 4 4.07 59.43 6.48
N GLU A 5 3.35 58.48 7.10
CA GLU A 5 3.96 57.49 7.98
C GLU A 5 4.75 56.45 7.17
N HIS A 6 6.08 56.44 7.34
CA HIS A 6 6.93 55.39 6.78
C HIS A 6 6.65 54.05 7.46
N LYS A 7 6.01 53.13 6.72
CA LYS A 7 5.67 51.79 7.23
C LYS A 7 6.88 50.88 7.14
N GLU A 8 7.58 50.74 8.26
CA GLU A 8 8.87 50.03 8.37
C GLU A 8 8.77 48.55 7.93
N VAL A 9 9.69 48.12 7.07
CA VAL A 9 9.71 46.76 6.52
C VAL A 9 10.41 45.82 7.50
N VAL A 10 9.63 45.11 8.32
CA VAL A 10 10.15 44.11 9.26
C VAL A 10 10.87 42.99 8.50
N ALA A 11 12.21 43.02 8.56
CA ALA A 11 13.06 42.06 7.87
C ALA A 11 12.79 40.61 8.30
N GLY A 12 12.72 39.71 7.32
CA GLY A 12 12.39 38.30 7.56
C GLY A 12 13.48 37.58 8.36
N ARG A 13 13.16 37.16 9.60
CA ARG A 13 14.05 36.30 10.41
C ARG A 13 14.26 34.97 9.68
N GLY A 14 15.49 34.72 9.23
CA GLY A 14 15.85 33.53 8.48
C GLY A 14 15.64 32.25 9.29
N LEU A 15 14.96 31.26 8.69
CA LEU A 15 14.81 29.91 9.25
C LEU A 15 16.08 29.08 9.04
N ALA A 16 17.19 29.53 9.62
CA ALA A 16 18.44 28.80 9.70
C ALA A 16 18.38 27.70 10.80
N GLY A 17 19.21 26.66 10.67
CA GLY A 17 19.43 25.71 11.77
C GLY A 17 18.37 24.62 11.96
N ALA A 18 18.02 23.88 10.89
CA ALA A 18 17.43 22.55 11.05
C ALA A 18 18.49 21.56 11.60
N HIS A 19 18.83 21.69 12.89
CA HIS A 19 19.90 20.94 13.52
C HIS A 19 19.68 19.42 13.41
N THR A 20 20.55 18.76 12.64
CA THR A 20 20.72 17.30 12.70
C THR A 20 21.12 16.91 14.12
N PRO A 21 20.47 15.91 14.74
CA PRO A 21 20.79 15.51 16.10
C PRO A 21 22.23 14.97 16.16
N THR A 22 23.02 15.49 17.09
CA THR A 22 24.44 15.13 17.19
C THR A 22 24.62 13.67 17.59
N ALA A 23 25.77 13.08 17.28
CA ALA A 23 26.07 11.70 17.66
C ALA A 23 25.93 11.46 19.19
N ALA A 24 26.24 12.48 20.00
CA ALA A 24 26.02 12.46 21.45
C ALA A 24 24.53 12.40 21.83
N GLN A 25 23.66 13.17 21.15
CA GLN A 25 22.21 13.14 21.38
C GLN A 25 21.60 11.78 20.97
N LEU A 26 22.02 11.23 19.83
CA LEU A 26 21.62 9.88 19.39
C LEU A 26 22.11 8.78 20.34
N SER A 27 23.32 8.92 20.89
CA SER A 27 23.86 8.02 21.92
C SER A 27 23.06 8.09 23.22
N GLN A 28 22.77 9.28 23.75
CA GLN A 28 21.91 9.45 24.93
C GLN A 28 20.50 8.89 24.72
N LEU A 29 19.91 9.06 23.55
CA LEU A 29 18.58 8.55 23.24
C LEU A 29 18.58 7.01 23.18
N THR A 30 19.58 6.41 22.54
CA THR A 30 19.81 4.95 22.55
C THR A 30 20.02 4.41 23.97
N ALA A 31 20.86 5.07 24.78
CA ALA A 31 21.12 4.67 26.17
C ALA A 31 19.86 4.76 27.04
N ARG A 32 19.04 5.81 26.88
CA ARG A 32 17.73 5.94 27.56
C ARG A 32 16.75 4.85 27.14
N LEU A 33 16.71 4.48 25.86
CA LEU A 33 15.89 3.37 25.38
C LEU A 33 16.36 2.01 25.93
N GLN A 34 17.67 1.75 25.95
CA GLN A 34 18.24 0.52 26.53
C GLN A 34 17.99 0.44 28.05
N ALA A 35 18.21 1.53 28.81
CA ALA A 35 17.92 1.56 30.23
C ALA A 35 16.41 1.38 30.54
N THR A 36 15.54 1.87 29.66
CA THR A 36 14.08 1.65 29.74
C THR A 36 13.70 0.19 29.41
N ALA A 37 14.51 -0.52 28.62
CA ALA A 37 14.31 -1.94 28.33
C ALA A 37 14.83 -2.85 29.45
N THR A 38 16.04 -2.62 29.99
CA THR A 38 16.59 -3.44 31.07
C THR A 38 15.85 -3.26 32.39
N ARG A 39 15.40 -2.04 32.73
CA ARG A 39 14.50 -1.80 33.89
C ARG A 39 13.11 -2.47 33.76
N ARG A 40 12.75 -3.07 32.62
CA ARG A 40 11.50 -3.84 32.45
C ARG A 40 11.68 -5.35 32.54
N LEU A 41 12.90 -5.85 32.39
CA LEU A 41 13.20 -7.28 32.46
C LEU A 41 13.52 -7.75 33.89
N LEU A 42 13.93 -6.84 34.77
CA LEU A 42 13.94 -7.07 36.21
C LEU A 42 12.50 -6.99 36.74
N VAL A 43 11.81 -8.13 36.74
CA VAL A 43 10.57 -8.32 37.50
C VAL A 43 10.90 -8.09 38.98
N ARG A 44 10.56 -6.90 39.48
CA ARG A 44 10.68 -6.59 40.91
C ARG A 44 9.72 -7.52 41.66
N PRO A 45 10.18 -8.31 42.65
CA PRO A 45 9.27 -9.08 43.49
C PRO A 45 8.21 -8.15 44.08
N ALA A 46 6.95 -8.56 44.04
CA ALA A 46 5.84 -7.78 44.59
C ALA A 46 5.73 -7.99 46.11
N GLU A 47 6.86 -7.80 46.80
CA GLU A 47 6.91 -7.67 48.25
C GLU A 47 6.12 -6.41 48.67
N THR A 48 5.50 -6.45 49.86
CA THR A 48 4.61 -5.42 50.42
C THR A 48 3.24 -5.26 49.72
N SER A 49 2.35 -6.23 49.96
CA SER A 49 0.89 -6.03 49.94
C SER A 49 0.21 -7.05 50.85
N SER A 50 -0.30 -6.63 52.00
CA SER A 50 -0.98 -7.47 53.00
C SER A 50 -2.42 -7.88 52.63
N SER A 51 -2.80 -7.72 51.36
CA SER A 51 -4.05 -8.25 50.82
C SER A 51 -3.83 -9.69 50.39
N GLY A 52 -4.65 -10.63 50.87
CA GLY A 52 -4.55 -12.08 50.62
C GLY A 52 -4.86 -12.53 49.19
N ALA A 53 -4.50 -11.74 48.18
CA ALA A 53 -4.57 -12.15 46.78
C ALA A 53 -3.47 -13.18 46.47
N PRO A 54 -3.75 -14.23 45.67
CA PRO A 54 -2.76 -15.26 45.35
C PRO A 54 -1.58 -14.68 44.57
N ALA A 55 -0.36 -14.94 45.03
CA ALA A 55 0.86 -14.44 44.41
C ALA A 55 1.04 -15.01 42.99
N CYS A 56 1.12 -14.12 41.99
CA CYS A 56 1.30 -14.52 40.60
C CYS A 56 2.76 -14.90 40.34
N THR A 57 3.07 -16.19 40.35
CA THR A 57 4.43 -16.67 40.04
C THR A 57 4.83 -16.35 38.59
N PRO A 58 6.14 -16.16 38.28
CA PRO A 58 6.58 -15.92 36.91
C PRO A 58 6.14 -17.01 35.91
N ALA A 59 6.05 -18.26 36.36
CA ALA A 59 5.55 -19.38 35.57
C ALA A 59 4.04 -19.25 35.27
N LYS A 60 3.20 -18.98 36.28
CA LYS A 60 1.76 -18.75 36.07
C LYS A 60 1.51 -17.52 35.19
N LEU A 61 2.29 -16.46 35.36
CA LEU A 61 2.24 -15.27 34.51
C LEU A 61 2.59 -15.57 33.05
N ALA A 62 3.60 -16.39 32.78
CA ALA A 62 3.95 -16.83 31.43
C ALA A 62 2.85 -17.71 30.81
N ALA A 63 2.24 -18.60 31.58
CA ALA A 63 1.13 -19.44 31.14
C ALA A 63 -0.13 -18.60 30.82
N ILE A 64 -0.48 -17.62 31.66
CA ILE A 64 -1.55 -16.62 31.39
C ILE A 64 -1.25 -15.84 30.10
N ALA A 65 0.01 -15.43 29.88
CA ALA A 65 0.41 -14.75 28.65
C ALA A 65 0.23 -15.62 27.40
N ALA A 66 0.59 -16.91 27.47
CA ALA A 66 0.38 -17.87 26.38
C ALA A 66 -1.13 -18.10 26.09
N ALA A 67 -1.92 -18.36 27.14
CA ALA A 67 -3.36 -18.61 27.06
C ALA A 67 -4.13 -17.44 26.44
N LEU A 68 -3.78 -16.20 26.81
CA LEU A 68 -4.41 -14.99 26.30
C LEU A 68 -3.73 -14.43 25.02
N HIS A 69 -2.73 -15.13 24.48
CA HIS A 69 -1.94 -14.72 23.32
C HIS A 69 -1.32 -13.31 23.45
N LEU A 70 -0.83 -12.98 24.64
CA LEU A 70 -0.20 -11.71 25.01
C LEU A 70 1.33 -11.84 25.13
N GLN A 71 2.02 -10.69 25.07
CA GLN A 71 3.38 -10.58 25.59
C GLN A 71 3.34 -10.53 27.13
N VAL A 72 4.36 -11.08 27.82
CA VAL A 72 4.42 -11.16 29.29
C VAL A 72 4.19 -9.80 29.95
N ASP A 73 4.85 -8.72 29.49
CA ASP A 73 4.61 -7.33 29.94
C ASP A 73 3.12 -6.91 29.94
N ARG A 74 2.34 -7.42 28.98
CA ARG A 74 0.93 -7.08 28.81
C ARG A 74 0.05 -7.94 29.70
N ALA A 75 0.41 -9.21 29.90
CA ALA A 75 -0.24 -10.08 30.88
C ALA A 75 -0.01 -9.56 32.31
N GLN A 76 1.19 -9.06 32.63
CA GLN A 76 1.50 -8.49 33.95
C GLN A 76 0.64 -7.25 34.24
N ARG A 77 0.65 -6.27 33.32
CA ARG A 77 -0.20 -5.07 33.42
C ARG A 77 -1.71 -5.33 33.30
N LEU A 78 -2.12 -6.56 32.98
CA LEU A 78 -3.50 -7.02 32.98
C LEU A 78 -3.85 -7.64 34.34
N ALA A 79 -3.01 -8.55 34.83
CA ALA A 79 -3.06 -9.13 36.18
C ALA A 79 -3.10 -8.06 37.28
N GLU A 80 -2.18 -7.08 37.23
CA GLU A 80 -2.12 -5.90 38.13
C GLU A 80 -3.44 -5.11 38.20
N ARG A 81 -4.28 -5.16 37.16
CA ARG A 81 -5.52 -4.37 37.03
C ARG A 81 -6.78 -5.20 37.25
N GLN A 82 -6.68 -6.52 37.13
CA GLN A 82 -7.81 -7.43 37.07
C GLN A 82 -7.46 -8.73 37.83
N PRO A 83 -7.50 -8.72 39.17
CA PRO A 83 -7.07 -9.86 39.99
C PRO A 83 -7.78 -11.19 39.66
N ARG A 84 -9.01 -11.16 39.12
CA ARG A 84 -9.71 -12.36 38.63
C ARG A 84 -8.96 -13.13 37.55
N ILE A 85 -8.09 -12.48 36.77
CA ILE A 85 -7.23 -13.17 35.76
C ILE A 85 -6.06 -13.90 36.44
N VAL A 86 -5.62 -13.47 37.63
CA VAL A 86 -4.62 -14.18 38.45
C VAL A 86 -5.25 -15.33 39.23
N ALA A 87 -6.48 -15.14 39.70
CA ALA A 87 -7.25 -16.16 40.41
C ALA A 87 -7.71 -17.33 39.50
N ALA A 88 -7.86 -17.09 38.19
CA ALA A 88 -8.11 -18.15 37.21
C ALA A 88 -6.84 -18.97 36.94
N GLU A 89 -6.98 -20.29 36.70
CA GLU A 89 -5.86 -21.11 36.23
C GLU A 89 -5.67 -21.00 34.70
N PRO A 90 -4.43 -21.11 34.19
CA PRO A 90 -4.14 -20.98 32.76
C PRO A 90 -4.93 -21.94 31.87
N GLU A 91 -5.23 -23.14 32.37
CA GLU A 91 -5.97 -24.19 31.67
C GLU A 91 -7.47 -23.84 31.56
N GLU A 92 -8.03 -23.17 32.57
CA GLU A 92 -9.39 -22.60 32.52
C GLU A 92 -9.42 -21.41 31.55
N LEU A 93 -8.42 -20.53 31.57
CA LEU A 93 -8.30 -19.45 30.59
C LEU A 93 -8.21 -19.99 29.14
N CYS A 94 -7.40 -21.03 28.91
CA CYS A 94 -7.31 -21.72 27.62
C CYS A 94 -8.66 -22.33 27.20
N ARG A 95 -9.36 -23.03 28.10
CA ARG A 95 -10.68 -23.62 27.82
C ARG A 95 -11.74 -22.53 27.56
N ARG A 96 -11.77 -21.43 28.32
CA ARG A 96 -12.67 -20.28 28.08
C ARG A 96 -12.38 -19.59 26.74
N VAL A 97 -11.11 -19.35 26.40
CA VAL A 97 -10.73 -18.79 25.09
C VAL A 97 -11.15 -19.70 23.95
N ALA A 98 -10.96 -21.02 24.07
CA ALA A 98 -11.34 -21.98 23.04
C ALA A 98 -12.87 -22.10 22.90
N GLY A 99 -13.60 -22.23 24.01
CA GLY A 99 -15.06 -22.32 24.02
C GLY A 99 -15.75 -21.07 23.50
N LEU A 100 -15.30 -19.88 23.92
CA LEU A 100 -15.82 -18.59 23.43
C LEU A 100 -15.50 -18.37 21.94
N ALA A 101 -14.32 -18.81 21.48
CA ALA A 101 -13.96 -18.77 20.06
C ALA A 101 -14.87 -19.67 19.21
N ALA A 102 -15.12 -20.91 19.66
CA ALA A 102 -15.99 -21.85 18.96
C ALA A 102 -17.46 -21.39 18.97
N ALA A 103 -17.99 -20.99 20.13
CA ALA A 103 -19.38 -20.57 20.28
C ALA A 103 -19.75 -19.35 19.42
N LEU A 104 -18.81 -18.40 19.23
CA LEU A 104 -19.01 -17.17 18.45
C LEU A 104 -18.43 -17.21 17.02
N GLY A 105 -17.82 -18.31 16.58
CA GLY A 105 -17.16 -18.40 15.26
C GLY A 105 -15.94 -17.47 15.10
N LEU A 106 -15.26 -17.13 16.20
CA LEU A 106 -14.17 -16.16 16.26
C LEU A 106 -12.78 -16.82 16.25
N LYS A 107 -11.75 -16.08 15.84
CA LYS A 107 -10.36 -16.53 16.01
C LYS A 107 -9.99 -16.47 17.50
N ARG A 108 -9.22 -17.44 18.02
CA ARG A 108 -8.81 -17.51 19.46
C ARG A 108 -8.25 -16.17 19.99
N ARG A 109 -7.46 -15.44 19.20
CA ARG A 109 -6.95 -14.09 19.56
C ARG A 109 -8.04 -13.03 19.79
N GLN A 110 -9.20 -13.14 19.14
CA GLN A 110 -10.35 -12.26 19.36
C GLN A 110 -11.08 -12.63 20.66
N ALA A 111 -11.34 -13.91 20.90
CA ALA A 111 -11.93 -14.40 22.15
C ALA A 111 -11.05 -14.07 23.38
N ALA A 112 -9.73 -14.25 23.26
CA ALA A 112 -8.78 -13.80 24.27
C ALA A 112 -8.83 -12.29 24.50
N PHE A 113 -8.87 -11.47 23.44
CA PHE A 113 -9.06 -10.02 23.56
C PHE A 113 -10.38 -9.65 24.27
N MET A 114 -11.47 -10.38 24.03
CA MET A 114 -12.73 -10.18 24.75
C MET A 114 -12.54 -10.40 26.26
N ILE A 115 -11.96 -11.54 26.66
CA ILE A 115 -11.67 -11.86 28.06
C ILE A 115 -10.73 -10.80 28.69
N CYS A 116 -9.68 -10.38 28.01
CA CYS A 116 -8.78 -9.28 28.45
C CYS A 116 -9.46 -7.90 28.57
N LYS A 117 -10.71 -7.75 28.13
CA LYS A 117 -11.49 -6.51 28.24
C LYS A 117 -12.60 -6.58 29.28
N GLN A 118 -13.19 -7.75 29.53
CA GLN A 118 -14.33 -7.93 30.44
C GLN A 118 -14.21 -9.28 31.22
N PRO A 119 -13.12 -9.53 31.97
CA PRO A 119 -12.91 -10.85 32.58
C PRO A 119 -13.98 -11.18 33.63
N ASP A 120 -14.44 -10.20 34.40
CA ASP A 120 -15.40 -10.40 35.49
C ASP A 120 -16.74 -10.98 35.02
N HIS A 121 -17.05 -10.80 33.74
CA HIS A 121 -18.24 -11.29 33.03
C HIS A 121 -17.93 -12.53 32.18
N LEU A 122 -16.84 -12.50 31.41
CA LEU A 122 -16.53 -13.55 30.43
C LEU A 122 -15.79 -14.77 31.00
N LEU A 123 -15.33 -14.70 32.26
CA LEU A 123 -14.86 -15.86 33.02
C LEU A 123 -15.98 -16.50 33.86
N THR A 124 -17.07 -15.77 34.14
CA THR A 124 -18.22 -16.26 34.93
C THR A 124 -19.33 -16.81 34.04
N ALA A 125 -19.76 -16.06 33.02
CA ALA A 125 -20.72 -16.54 32.03
C ALA A 125 -20.17 -17.75 31.24
N SER A 126 -21.05 -18.68 30.86
CA SER A 126 -20.70 -19.77 29.95
C SER A 126 -20.58 -19.24 28.51
N PRO A 127 -19.80 -19.91 27.64
CA PRO A 127 -19.74 -19.57 26.21
C PRO A 127 -21.12 -19.62 25.51
N SER A 128 -22.02 -20.48 26.01
CA SER A 128 -23.42 -20.59 25.58
C SER A 128 -24.25 -19.35 25.95
N ASP A 129 -24.14 -18.83 27.17
CA ASP A 129 -24.90 -17.63 27.58
C ASP A 129 -24.46 -16.41 26.75
N VAL A 130 -23.15 -16.27 26.56
CA VAL A 130 -22.56 -15.20 25.75
C VAL A 130 -22.99 -15.34 24.28
N ARG A 131 -23.10 -16.56 23.76
CA ARG A 131 -23.64 -16.82 22.42
C ARG A 131 -25.12 -16.42 22.34
N GLY A 132 -25.97 -16.91 23.23
CA GLY A 132 -27.41 -16.63 23.22
C GLY A 132 -27.72 -15.12 23.31
N ALA A 133 -27.00 -14.39 24.15
CA ALA A 133 -27.11 -12.93 24.24
C ALA A 133 -26.70 -12.21 22.93
N ILE A 134 -25.77 -12.76 22.16
CA ILE A 134 -25.35 -12.23 20.85
C ILE A 134 -26.30 -12.68 19.72
N GLU A 135 -26.90 -13.87 19.79
CA GLU A 135 -27.96 -14.33 18.88
C GLU A 135 -29.24 -13.50 19.04
N GLU A 136 -29.65 -13.21 20.29
CA GLU A 136 -30.75 -12.27 20.54
C GLU A 136 -30.42 -10.85 20.06
N LEU A 137 -29.21 -10.35 20.33
CA LEU A 137 -28.77 -9.03 19.85
C LEU A 137 -28.77 -8.95 18.33
N ALA A 138 -28.40 -10.04 17.63
CA ALA A 138 -28.45 -10.14 16.18
C ALA A 138 -29.90 -10.09 15.65
N ARG A 139 -30.81 -10.87 16.27
CA ARG A 139 -32.26 -10.86 16.02
C ARG A 139 -32.85 -9.46 16.18
N GLU A 140 -32.62 -8.82 17.33
CA GLU A 140 -33.10 -7.47 17.63
C GLU A 140 -32.60 -6.41 16.64
N LEU A 141 -31.38 -6.57 16.12
CA LEU A 141 -30.79 -5.61 15.18
C LEU A 141 -31.12 -5.90 13.71
N GLY A 142 -31.77 -7.03 13.40
CA GLY A 142 -31.99 -7.47 12.01
C GLY A 142 -30.70 -7.73 11.26
N VAL A 143 -29.68 -8.30 11.91
CA VAL A 143 -28.37 -8.60 11.31
C VAL A 143 -27.99 -10.08 11.48
N PRO A 144 -27.16 -10.65 10.59
CA PRO A 144 -26.58 -11.98 10.80
C PRO A 144 -25.78 -12.08 12.10
N PHE A 145 -25.86 -13.24 12.77
CA PHE A 145 -25.10 -13.53 13.99
C PHE A 145 -23.60 -13.23 13.86
N ALA A 146 -23.00 -13.56 12.71
CA ALA A 146 -21.58 -13.29 12.45
C ALA A 146 -21.22 -11.79 12.50
N ASP A 147 -22.11 -10.89 12.06
CA ASP A 147 -21.89 -9.44 12.15
C ASP A 147 -21.98 -8.95 13.61
N ALA A 148 -22.90 -9.50 14.40
CA ALA A 148 -23.03 -9.20 15.83
C ALA A 148 -21.87 -9.78 16.67
N ALA A 149 -21.42 -10.99 16.38
CA ALA A 149 -20.25 -11.61 17.00
C ALA A 149 -18.95 -10.87 16.66
N ALA A 150 -18.77 -10.44 15.40
CA ALA A 150 -17.64 -9.59 15.01
C ALA A 150 -17.66 -8.23 15.71
N TRP A 151 -18.85 -7.65 15.93
CA TRP A 151 -18.99 -6.44 16.76
C TRP A 151 -18.63 -6.69 18.23
N ALA A 152 -19.11 -7.79 18.83
CA ALA A 152 -18.77 -8.16 20.21
C ALA A 152 -17.26 -8.40 20.40
N ALA A 153 -16.58 -8.97 19.40
CA ALA A 153 -15.12 -9.09 19.38
C ALA A 153 -14.38 -7.75 19.40
N LEU A 154 -14.96 -6.69 18.82
CA LEU A 154 -14.39 -5.34 18.81
C LEU A 154 -14.74 -4.53 20.06
N ALA A 155 -15.97 -4.69 20.58
CA ALA A 155 -16.50 -3.97 21.73
C ALA A 155 -17.05 -4.94 22.80
N PRO A 156 -16.19 -5.65 23.58
CA PRO A 156 -16.62 -6.78 24.41
C PRO A 156 -17.61 -6.43 25.54
N SER A 157 -17.76 -5.14 25.87
CA SER A 157 -18.75 -4.63 26.81
C SER A 157 -20.20 -4.62 26.29
N VAL A 158 -20.44 -5.06 25.04
CA VAL A 158 -21.80 -5.28 24.52
C VAL A 158 -22.43 -6.56 25.11
N ALA A 159 -21.65 -7.63 25.27
CA ALA A 159 -22.14 -8.92 25.77
C ALA A 159 -22.62 -8.87 27.24
N LYS A 160 -22.24 -7.83 27.99
CA LYS A 160 -22.68 -7.58 29.37
C LYS A 160 -24.02 -6.81 29.44
N ARG A 161 -24.57 -6.34 28.32
CA ARG A 161 -25.77 -5.48 28.29
C ARG A 161 -27.01 -6.27 27.85
N PRO A 162 -28.20 -6.00 28.42
CA PRO A 162 -29.46 -6.56 27.93
C PRO A 162 -29.64 -6.26 26.43
N PRO A 163 -29.80 -7.29 25.57
CA PRO A 163 -29.81 -7.12 24.11
C PRO A 163 -30.85 -6.12 23.59
N GLY A 164 -32.11 -6.18 24.03
CA GLY A 164 -33.15 -5.24 23.59
C GLY A 164 -32.84 -3.78 23.93
N ALA A 165 -32.32 -3.50 25.13
CA ALA A 165 -31.92 -2.15 25.53
C ALA A 165 -30.70 -1.64 24.74
N LEU A 166 -29.76 -2.53 24.43
CA LEU A 166 -28.62 -2.24 23.56
C LEU A 166 -29.07 -1.97 22.12
N ALA A 167 -29.95 -2.79 21.57
CA ALA A 167 -30.48 -2.65 20.22
C ALA A 167 -31.31 -1.37 20.08
N ALA A 168 -32.20 -1.05 21.03
CA ALA A 168 -32.91 0.22 21.07
C ALA A 168 -31.96 1.43 21.07
N ARG A 169 -30.85 1.36 21.83
CA ARG A 169 -29.82 2.40 21.83
C ARG A 169 -29.06 2.50 20.50
N VAL A 170 -28.75 1.39 19.85
CA VAL A 170 -28.17 1.37 18.49
C VAL A 170 -29.15 1.98 17.50
N ARG A 171 -30.43 1.56 17.48
CA ARG A 171 -31.49 2.10 16.63
C ARG A 171 -31.61 3.63 16.79
N GLY A 172 -31.62 4.14 18.03
CA GLY A 172 -31.62 5.59 18.30
C GLY A 172 -30.39 6.34 17.79
N VAL A 173 -29.19 5.79 17.95
CA VAL A 173 -27.96 6.36 17.36
C VAL A 173 -28.02 6.32 15.82
N GLY A 174 -28.62 5.29 15.23
CA GLY A 174 -28.88 5.20 13.79
C GLY A 174 -29.77 6.33 13.28
N VAL A 175 -30.91 6.57 13.91
CA VAL A 175 -31.84 7.68 13.58
C VAL A 175 -31.11 9.03 13.68
N LEU A 176 -30.35 9.26 14.76
CA LEU A 176 -29.58 10.48 14.97
C LEU A 176 -28.55 10.72 13.84
N LEU A 177 -27.86 9.67 13.41
CA LEU A 177 -26.87 9.72 12.32
C LEU A 177 -27.50 9.75 10.90
N GLY A 178 -28.83 9.79 10.79
CA GLY A 178 -29.55 9.90 9.53
C GLY A 178 -29.84 8.56 8.84
N GLY A 179 -30.03 7.49 9.61
CA GLY A 179 -30.43 6.16 9.10
C GLY A 179 -29.37 5.42 8.26
N PRO A 180 -28.09 5.36 8.65
CA PRO A 180 -27.12 4.54 7.93
C PRO A 180 -27.50 3.05 8.01
N PRO A 181 -27.26 2.23 6.96
CA PRO A 181 -27.59 0.81 6.96
C PRO A 181 -27.02 0.06 8.18
N PRO A 182 -27.73 -0.91 8.79
CA PRO A 182 -27.34 -1.53 10.06
C PRO A 182 -25.87 -1.99 10.13
N ARG A 183 -25.35 -2.64 9.09
CA ARG A 183 -23.93 -3.04 9.01
C ARG A 183 -22.94 -1.87 9.14
N ARG A 184 -23.24 -0.72 8.51
CA ARG A 184 -22.40 0.50 8.64
C ARG A 184 -22.54 1.11 10.02
N LEU A 185 -23.74 1.10 10.60
CA LEU A 185 -24.01 1.56 11.97
C LEU A 185 -23.27 0.72 13.01
N LEU A 186 -23.23 -0.61 12.86
CA LEU A 186 -22.49 -1.50 13.75
C LEU A 186 -20.98 -1.32 13.62
N ALA A 187 -20.44 -1.19 12.41
CA ALA A 187 -19.02 -0.85 12.23
C ALA A 187 -18.65 0.51 12.87
N ALA A 188 -19.53 1.50 12.72
CA ALA A 188 -19.42 2.81 13.36
C ALA A 188 -19.40 2.70 14.90
N VAL A 189 -20.36 2.01 15.50
CA VAL A 189 -20.48 1.82 16.95
C VAL A 189 -19.37 0.92 17.51
N ALA A 190 -18.92 -0.10 16.76
CA ALA A 190 -17.77 -0.93 17.10
C ALA A 190 -16.48 -0.12 17.25
N SER A 191 -16.32 0.94 16.44
CA SER A 191 -15.12 1.79 16.45
C SER A 191 -15.08 2.80 17.61
N GLU A 192 -16.23 3.14 18.21
CA GLU A 192 -16.39 4.16 19.26
C GLU A 192 -17.55 3.77 20.22
N PRO A 193 -17.45 2.64 20.96
CA PRO A 193 -18.56 2.08 21.74
C PRO A 193 -19.06 2.98 22.87
N GLU A 194 -18.29 4.01 23.25
CA GLU A 194 -18.67 5.05 24.22
C GLU A 194 -19.92 5.83 23.77
N LEU A 195 -20.26 5.83 22.47
CA LEU A 195 -21.51 6.40 21.96
C LEU A 195 -22.74 5.79 22.66
N LEU A 196 -22.74 4.48 22.89
CA LEU A 196 -23.84 3.79 23.56
C LEU A 196 -23.92 4.15 25.05
N ALA A 197 -22.79 4.51 25.67
CA ALA A 197 -22.74 5.00 27.04
C ALA A 197 -23.25 6.45 27.19
N ARG A 198 -23.32 7.23 26.11
CA ARG A 198 -23.86 8.61 26.14
C ARG A 198 -25.38 8.62 25.91
N PRO A 199 -26.17 9.31 26.75
CA PRO A 199 -27.61 9.51 26.51
C PRO A 199 -27.87 10.16 25.14
N LEU A 200 -28.95 9.76 24.45
CA LEU A 200 -29.25 10.27 23.11
C LEU A 200 -29.41 11.81 23.07
N PRO A 201 -30.09 12.48 24.04
CA PRO A 201 -30.14 13.94 24.12
C PRO A 201 -28.80 14.63 24.40
N ALA A 202 -27.77 13.90 24.83
CA ALA A 202 -26.41 14.43 24.94
C ALA A 202 -25.61 14.30 23.63
N LEU A 203 -25.99 13.36 22.74
CA LEU A 203 -25.43 13.23 21.40
C LEU A 203 -26.11 14.20 20.42
N GLU A 204 -27.43 14.40 20.52
CA GLU A 204 -28.21 15.39 19.76
C GLU A 204 -27.66 16.80 19.92
N ARG A 205 -27.55 17.30 21.17
CA ARG A 205 -26.95 18.62 21.46
C ARG A 205 -25.51 18.77 20.96
N ARG A 206 -24.76 17.67 20.77
CA ARG A 206 -23.41 17.67 20.18
C ARG A 206 -23.43 17.64 18.65
N LEU A 207 -24.42 16.99 18.03
CA LEU A 207 -24.66 17.07 16.59
C LEU A 207 -25.10 18.49 16.20
N ASP A 208 -25.94 19.14 16.99
CA ASP A 208 -26.28 20.55 16.79
C ASP A 208 -25.07 21.47 17.01
N ALA A 209 -24.27 21.24 18.05
CA ALA A 209 -23.02 21.97 18.21
C ALA A 209 -22.08 21.77 16.99
N LEU A 210 -21.99 20.56 16.43
CA LEU A 210 -21.23 20.30 15.21
C LEU A 210 -21.81 21.07 13.99
N ARG A 211 -23.14 21.04 13.81
CA ARG A 211 -23.86 21.80 12.76
C ARG A 211 -23.54 23.29 12.82
N TRP A 212 -23.69 23.90 14.00
CA TRP A 212 -23.41 25.32 14.22
C TRP A 212 -21.93 25.65 14.08
N LEU A 213 -21.02 24.84 14.61
CA LEU A 213 -19.58 25.10 14.54
C LEU A 213 -19.05 25.05 13.11
N LEU A 214 -19.49 24.07 12.32
CA LEU A 214 -19.09 23.91 10.92
C LEU A 214 -19.90 24.77 9.93
N MET A 215 -20.95 25.48 10.38
CA MET A 215 -21.82 26.32 9.54
C MET A 215 -22.40 25.56 8.32
N VAL A 216 -22.76 24.28 8.50
CA VAL A 216 -23.33 23.41 7.45
C VAL A 216 -24.80 23.07 7.71
N ARG A 217 -25.50 22.58 6.68
CA ARG A 217 -26.87 22.06 6.81
C ARG A 217 -26.91 20.84 7.75
N ALA A 218 -28.03 20.63 8.44
CA ALA A 218 -28.18 19.53 9.41
C ALA A 218 -27.85 18.15 8.82
N GLN A 219 -28.28 17.88 7.58
CA GLN A 219 -27.99 16.61 6.89
C GLN A 219 -26.50 16.44 6.55
N THR A 220 -25.76 17.54 6.32
CA THR A 220 -24.30 17.51 6.15
C THR A 220 -23.61 17.20 7.48
N ALA A 221 -24.07 17.78 8.60
CA ALA A 221 -23.56 17.44 9.93
C ALA A 221 -23.86 15.98 10.32
N ARG A 222 -25.05 15.46 9.97
CA ARG A 222 -25.40 14.03 10.15
C ARG A 222 -24.48 13.11 9.34
N ARG A 223 -24.25 13.40 8.06
CA ARG A 223 -23.29 12.64 7.21
C ARG A 223 -21.86 12.68 7.78
N ALA A 224 -21.39 13.85 8.23
CA ALA A 224 -20.09 14.01 8.87
C ALA A 224 -19.97 13.18 10.16
N ALA A 225 -21.01 13.20 11.00
CA ALA A 225 -21.08 12.36 12.19
C ALA A 225 -21.19 10.86 11.84
N ALA A 226 -21.88 10.48 10.77
CA ALA A 226 -22.00 9.08 10.34
C ALA A 226 -20.68 8.51 9.80
N GLU A 227 -19.90 9.31 9.06
CA GLU A 227 -18.55 8.93 8.60
C GLU A 227 -17.56 8.79 9.76
N ARG A 228 -17.63 9.70 10.75
CA ARG A 228 -16.70 9.68 11.89
C ARG A 228 -17.40 9.90 13.25
N PRO A 229 -18.18 8.92 13.75
CA PRO A 229 -19.06 9.01 14.93
C PRO A 229 -18.41 9.58 16.18
N GLY A 230 -17.13 9.24 16.40
CA GLY A 230 -16.35 9.76 17.51
C GLY A 230 -16.21 11.29 17.58
N VAL A 231 -16.59 12.05 16.54
CA VAL A 231 -16.74 13.51 16.64
C VAL A 231 -17.78 13.89 17.71
N LEU A 232 -18.86 13.13 17.85
CA LEU A 232 -19.89 13.33 18.88
C LEU A 232 -19.41 12.97 20.30
N LEU A 233 -18.23 12.34 20.44
CA LEU A 233 -17.60 12.11 21.75
C LEU A 233 -16.79 13.33 22.24
N MET A 234 -16.45 14.27 21.35
CA MET A 234 -15.82 15.55 21.71
C MET A 234 -16.83 16.49 22.39
N SER A 235 -16.36 17.40 23.24
CA SER A 235 -17.20 18.49 23.76
C SER A 235 -17.28 19.66 22.75
N PRO A 236 -18.34 20.48 22.78
CA PRO A 236 -18.46 21.67 21.92
C PRO A 236 -17.24 22.61 22.03
N ARG A 237 -16.70 22.82 23.24
CA ARG A 237 -15.48 23.62 23.47
C ARG A 237 -14.26 23.07 22.74
N VAL A 238 -14.07 21.74 22.71
CA VAL A 238 -12.95 21.10 22.01
C VAL A 238 -13.15 21.15 20.50
N MET A 239 -14.37 20.93 20.00
CA MET A 239 -14.69 21.08 18.57
C MET A 239 -14.46 22.53 18.09
N ALA A 240 -14.93 23.52 18.85
CA ALA A 240 -14.71 24.94 18.55
C ALA A 240 -13.22 25.31 18.53
N ASN A 241 -12.43 24.79 19.47
CA ASN A 241 -10.99 25.01 19.51
C ASN A 241 -10.27 24.36 18.31
N LYS A 242 -10.68 23.15 17.90
CA LYS A 242 -10.15 22.49 16.69
C LYS A 242 -10.46 23.29 15.43
N VAL A 243 -11.69 23.79 15.27
CA VAL A 243 -12.08 24.65 14.13
C VAL A 243 -11.26 25.95 14.11
N ARG A 244 -11.11 26.64 15.26
CA ARG A 244 -10.31 27.88 15.34
C ARG A 244 -8.84 27.66 14.97
N VAL A 245 -8.24 26.54 15.42
CA VAL A 245 -6.84 26.21 15.08
C VAL A 245 -6.71 25.78 13.61
N LEU A 246 -7.72 25.14 13.01
CA LEU A 246 -7.74 24.87 11.57
C LEU A 246 -7.85 26.16 10.73
N MET A 247 -8.67 27.13 11.15
CA MET A 247 -8.69 28.48 10.54
C MET A 247 -7.29 29.12 10.56
N ALA A 248 -6.61 29.09 11.71
CA ALA A 248 -5.24 29.61 11.88
C ALA A 248 -4.12 28.73 11.28
N ILE A 249 -4.44 27.58 10.66
CA ILE A 249 -3.48 26.76 9.88
C ILE A 249 -3.65 26.96 8.39
N LEU A 250 -4.89 27.21 7.95
CA LEU A 250 -5.29 27.32 6.56
C LEU A 250 -5.46 28.77 6.10
N ASP A 251 -5.45 29.73 7.03
CA ASP A 251 -5.75 31.16 6.85
C ASP A 251 -7.10 31.42 6.14
N LYS A 252 -8.15 30.70 6.54
CA LYS A 252 -9.50 30.84 5.95
C LYS A 252 -10.58 31.00 7.01
N ASP A 253 -11.70 31.54 6.59
CA ASP A 253 -12.87 31.74 7.44
C ASP A 253 -13.49 30.42 7.97
N ARG A 254 -14.38 30.56 8.93
CA ARG A 254 -15.06 29.44 9.61
C ARG A 254 -15.98 28.62 8.70
N ARG A 255 -16.57 29.21 7.67
CA ARG A 255 -17.46 28.54 6.70
C ARG A 255 -16.65 27.69 5.72
N ALA A 256 -15.54 28.22 5.20
CA ALA A 256 -14.62 27.49 4.34
C ALA A 256 -13.99 26.28 5.07
N VAL A 257 -13.45 26.51 6.28
CA VAL A 257 -12.93 25.43 7.15
C VAL A 257 -14.05 24.50 7.63
N GLY A 258 -15.25 25.02 7.85
CA GLY A 258 -16.42 24.24 8.24
C GLY A 258 -16.86 23.22 7.19
N VAL A 259 -16.94 23.64 5.92
CA VAL A 259 -17.19 22.75 4.77
C VAL A 259 -16.06 21.73 4.60
N LEU A 260 -14.80 22.15 4.73
CA LEU A 260 -13.63 21.27 4.65
C LEU A 260 -13.66 20.16 5.73
N ALA A 261 -13.91 20.53 6.99
CA ALA A 261 -14.03 19.60 8.10
C ALA A 261 -15.32 18.77 8.06
N ALA A 262 -16.38 19.23 7.38
CA ALA A 262 -17.55 18.40 7.09
C ALA A 262 -17.29 17.36 5.98
N LYS A 263 -16.41 17.66 5.01
CA LYS A 263 -15.94 16.72 3.98
C LYS A 263 -14.92 15.69 4.50
N CYS A 264 -14.16 16.01 5.55
CA CYS A 264 -13.26 15.07 6.22
C CYS A 264 -13.31 15.27 7.75
N PRO A 265 -14.30 14.68 8.44
CA PRO A 265 -14.53 14.86 9.88
C PRO A 265 -13.38 14.34 10.76
N ARG A 266 -12.50 13.51 10.19
CA ARG A 266 -11.22 13.11 10.78
C ARG A 266 -10.35 14.31 11.17
N LEU A 267 -10.46 15.46 10.49
CA LEU A 267 -9.71 16.69 10.81
C LEU A 267 -9.94 17.15 12.26
N LEU A 268 -11.15 16.99 12.78
CA LEU A 268 -11.49 17.40 14.15
C LEU A 268 -10.84 16.51 15.22
N ARG A 269 -10.50 15.25 14.89
CA ARG A 269 -9.88 14.28 15.81
C ARG A 269 -8.39 14.01 15.58
N CYS A 270 -7.83 14.41 14.44
CA CYS A 270 -6.40 14.28 14.18
C CYS A 270 -5.55 15.26 15.01
N ASP A 271 -4.24 15.06 15.03
CA ASP A 271 -3.30 16.05 15.56
C ASP A 271 -3.16 17.23 14.58
N LEU A 272 -3.35 18.45 15.08
CA LEU A 272 -3.25 19.66 14.28
C LEU A 272 -1.80 20.12 14.06
N SER A 273 -0.83 19.59 14.82
CA SER A 273 0.59 19.78 14.51
C SER A 273 0.95 19.11 13.18
N ALA A 274 0.49 17.86 12.99
CA ALA A 274 0.64 17.11 11.75
C ALA A 274 -0.12 17.75 10.58
N VAL A 275 -1.34 18.28 10.80
CA VAL A 275 -2.08 19.05 9.77
C VAL A 275 -1.31 20.31 9.34
N ARG A 276 -0.73 21.06 10.30
CA ARG A 276 0.11 22.23 9.99
C ARG A 276 1.35 21.84 9.18
N ALA A 277 2.02 20.75 9.57
CA ALA A 277 3.16 20.23 8.84
C ALA A 277 2.79 19.79 7.41
N ALA A 278 1.65 19.10 7.24
CA ALA A 278 1.14 18.69 5.93
C ALA A 278 0.77 19.89 5.04
N HIS A 279 0.05 20.89 5.56
CA HIS A 279 -0.30 22.10 4.81
C HIS A 279 0.95 22.86 4.34
N ALA A 280 1.90 23.11 5.25
CA ALA A 280 3.13 23.81 4.93
C ALA A 280 4.05 23.00 3.98
N ALA A 281 4.03 21.67 4.05
CA ALA A 281 4.73 20.80 3.10
C ALA A 281 4.09 20.84 1.70
N LEU A 282 2.75 20.81 1.60
CA LEU A 282 2.04 20.94 0.32
C LEU A 282 2.39 22.25 -0.38
N GLY A 283 2.35 23.39 0.31
CA GLY A 283 2.75 24.69 -0.25
C GLY A 283 4.19 24.68 -0.78
N ARG A 284 5.17 24.40 0.08
CA ARG A 284 6.60 24.40 -0.31
C ARG A 284 6.92 23.42 -1.43
N LEU A 285 6.35 22.22 -1.40
CA LEU A 285 6.72 21.17 -2.34
C LEU A 285 5.98 21.26 -3.68
N THR A 286 4.72 21.69 -3.70
CA THR A 286 4.04 21.93 -4.99
C THR A 286 4.59 23.18 -5.68
N GLY A 287 5.09 24.16 -4.92
CA GLY A 287 5.55 25.45 -5.46
C GLY A 287 4.40 26.32 -5.96
N ARG A 288 3.19 26.12 -5.41
CA ARG A 288 1.96 26.79 -5.84
C ARG A 288 1.51 27.82 -4.78
N PRO A 289 0.85 28.92 -5.19
CA PRO A 289 0.32 29.91 -4.26
C PRO A 289 -0.76 29.28 -3.37
N GLU A 290 -0.92 29.80 -2.14
CA GLU A 290 -1.77 29.18 -1.13
C GLU A 290 -3.23 28.99 -1.58
N ARG A 291 -3.79 29.92 -2.36
CA ARG A 291 -5.14 29.80 -2.96
C ARG A 291 -5.32 28.53 -3.79
N TYR A 292 -4.27 28.08 -4.48
CA TYR A 292 -4.26 26.84 -5.26
C TYR A 292 -4.21 25.62 -4.34
N VAL A 293 -3.37 25.66 -3.30
CA VAL A 293 -3.27 24.58 -2.29
C VAL A 293 -4.60 24.43 -1.55
N PHE A 294 -5.25 25.53 -1.17
CA PHE A 294 -6.56 25.49 -0.53
C PHE A 294 -7.66 24.96 -1.47
N ALA A 295 -7.67 25.35 -2.76
CA ALA A 295 -8.58 24.79 -3.75
C ALA A 295 -8.40 23.27 -3.91
N MET A 296 -7.15 22.80 -4.00
CA MET A 296 -6.78 21.37 -4.04
C MET A 296 -7.29 20.62 -2.79
N LEU A 297 -7.13 21.21 -1.60
CA LEU A 297 -7.66 20.66 -0.35
C LEU A 297 -9.21 20.69 -0.26
N CYS A 298 -9.87 21.57 -1.00
CA CYS A 298 -11.32 21.55 -1.15
C CYS A 298 -11.83 20.40 -2.04
N HIS A 299 -10.97 19.75 -2.84
CA HIS A 299 -11.30 18.51 -3.55
C HIS A 299 -11.19 17.30 -2.60
N ASP A 300 -9.98 16.90 -2.17
CA ASP A 300 -9.78 15.91 -1.10
C ASP A 300 -9.05 16.48 0.15
N PRO A 301 -9.81 16.86 1.20
CA PRO A 301 -9.22 17.27 2.47
C PRO A 301 -8.52 16.14 3.25
N ARG A 302 -8.57 14.88 2.78
CA ARG A 302 -7.80 13.78 3.37
C ARG A 302 -6.29 13.98 3.22
N LEU A 303 -5.82 14.77 2.26
CA LEU A 303 -4.40 15.14 2.12
C LEU A 303 -3.81 15.76 3.41
N LEU A 304 -4.63 16.45 4.21
CA LEU A 304 -4.23 17.01 5.51
C LEU A 304 -4.14 15.98 6.65
N VAL A 305 -4.83 14.84 6.55
CA VAL A 305 -4.77 13.74 7.55
C VAL A 305 -3.95 12.54 7.06
N ALA A 306 -3.34 12.65 5.88
CA ALA A 306 -2.29 11.77 5.42
C ALA A 306 -1.01 11.99 6.25
N ARG A 307 -0.14 10.98 6.28
CA ARG A 307 1.19 11.12 6.90
C ARG A 307 2.01 12.16 6.10
N PRO A 308 2.59 13.21 6.72
CA PRO A 308 3.32 14.24 5.99
C PRO A 308 4.42 13.66 5.09
N GLU A 309 5.13 12.63 5.55
CA GLU A 309 6.22 11.98 4.81
C GLU A 309 5.70 11.32 3.51
N GLY A 310 4.49 10.75 3.55
CA GLY A 310 3.84 10.15 2.39
C GLY A 310 3.26 11.17 1.40
N VAL A 311 2.97 12.40 1.85
CA VAL A 311 2.66 13.52 0.96
C VAL A 311 3.95 14.06 0.34
N VAL A 312 4.97 14.33 1.17
CA VAL A 312 6.30 14.81 0.77
C VAL A 312 6.91 13.93 -0.30
N ALA A 313 6.97 12.61 -0.07
CA ALA A 313 7.59 11.67 -1.01
C ALA A 313 6.83 11.56 -2.35
N ARG A 314 5.49 11.71 -2.35
CA ARG A 314 4.69 11.74 -3.59
C ARG A 314 4.95 13.01 -4.39
N VAL A 315 4.88 14.20 -3.79
CA VAL A 315 5.18 15.47 -4.50
C VAL A 315 6.63 15.50 -4.99
N ALA A 316 7.58 15.03 -4.17
CA ALA A 316 8.99 14.95 -4.55
C ALA A 316 9.22 14.01 -5.75
N ARG A 317 8.48 12.89 -5.84
CA ARG A 317 8.54 11.96 -6.98
C ARG A 317 7.93 12.56 -8.25
N LEU A 318 6.80 13.26 -8.17
CA LEU A 318 6.25 14.01 -9.32
C LEU A 318 7.26 15.06 -9.82
N ARG A 319 7.88 15.82 -8.92
CA ARG A 319 8.93 16.80 -9.28
C ARG A 319 10.26 16.18 -9.69
N ALA A 320 10.52 14.91 -9.40
CA ALA A 320 11.65 14.17 -9.97
C ALA A 320 11.33 13.68 -11.39
N ALA A 321 10.12 13.17 -11.61
CA ALA A 321 9.64 12.75 -12.91
C ALA A 321 9.55 13.91 -13.91
N ALA A 322 8.91 15.02 -13.52
CA ALA A 322 8.84 16.25 -14.33
C ALA A 322 10.22 16.84 -14.66
N ARG A 323 11.22 16.72 -13.77
CA ARG A 323 12.61 17.15 -14.09
C ARG A 323 13.35 16.23 -15.06
N ARG A 324 12.80 15.05 -15.37
CA ARG A 324 13.35 14.10 -16.36
C ARG A 324 12.56 14.09 -17.69
N CYS A 325 11.45 14.80 -17.79
CA CYS A 325 10.62 14.91 -18.99
C CYS A 325 10.06 16.34 -19.10
N PRO A 326 10.55 17.18 -20.04
CA PRO A 326 10.11 18.58 -20.17
C PRO A 326 8.59 18.75 -20.35
N ASP A 327 7.95 17.84 -21.10
CA ASP A 327 6.50 17.82 -21.31
C ASP A 327 5.75 17.75 -19.97
N TRP A 328 6.18 16.84 -19.09
CA TRP A 328 5.63 16.66 -17.74
C TRP A 328 5.92 17.84 -16.82
N ALA A 329 6.98 18.62 -17.05
CA ALA A 329 7.20 19.89 -16.34
C ALA A 329 6.23 20.98 -16.81
N ALA A 330 6.05 21.13 -18.13
CA ALA A 330 5.09 22.06 -18.71
C ALA A 330 3.64 21.70 -18.34
N GLU A 331 3.33 20.39 -18.24
CA GLU A 331 2.05 19.89 -17.75
C GLU A 331 1.89 20.14 -16.24
N TRP A 332 2.88 19.78 -15.39
CA TRP A 332 2.84 20.04 -13.95
C TRP A 332 2.57 21.52 -13.63
N ALA A 333 3.14 22.43 -14.43
CA ALA A 333 2.89 23.87 -14.33
C ALA A 333 1.46 24.29 -14.71
N ARG A 334 0.78 23.53 -15.59
CA ARG A 334 -0.59 23.78 -16.08
C ARG A 334 -1.70 23.03 -15.34
N LEU A 335 -1.40 21.97 -14.58
CA LEU A 335 -2.42 21.18 -13.85
C LEU A 335 -3.33 22.05 -12.98
N THR A 336 -4.62 21.70 -12.96
CA THR A 336 -5.62 22.34 -12.09
C THR A 336 -5.54 21.79 -10.65
N PRO A 337 -6.06 22.52 -9.64
CA PRO A 337 -6.05 22.04 -8.25
C PRO A 337 -6.73 20.67 -8.06
N ALA A 338 -7.77 20.37 -8.86
CA ALA A 338 -8.46 19.09 -8.85
C ALA A 338 -7.58 17.94 -9.37
N VAL A 339 -6.95 18.13 -10.55
CA VAL A 339 -6.10 17.08 -11.15
C VAL A 339 -4.84 16.85 -10.32
N THR A 340 -4.25 17.91 -9.75
CA THR A 340 -3.12 17.78 -8.82
C THR A 340 -3.52 17.09 -7.51
N GLU A 341 -4.71 17.34 -6.96
CA GLU A 341 -5.24 16.56 -5.84
C GLU A 341 -5.34 15.08 -6.22
N GLU A 342 -6.06 14.77 -7.29
CA GLU A 342 -6.37 13.39 -7.65
C GLU A 342 -5.09 12.57 -7.93
N CYS A 343 -4.11 13.18 -8.61
CA CYS A 343 -2.77 12.63 -8.81
C CYS A 343 -2.07 12.35 -7.48
N LEU A 344 -2.08 13.31 -6.53
CA LEU A 344 -1.49 13.13 -5.20
C LEU A 344 -2.23 12.10 -4.35
N SER A 345 -3.53 11.90 -4.56
CA SER A 345 -4.34 10.92 -3.83
C SER A 345 -4.18 9.48 -4.33
N ARG A 346 -3.62 9.25 -5.52
CA ARG A 346 -3.34 7.90 -6.03
C ARG A 346 -2.31 7.16 -5.15
N GLY A 347 -2.39 5.83 -5.18
CA GLY A 347 -1.49 4.91 -4.48
C GLY A 347 -0.17 4.68 -5.23
N TRP A 348 0.84 4.16 -4.51
CA TRP A 348 2.22 4.02 -5.02
C TRP A 348 2.38 3.26 -6.35
N ALA A 349 1.49 2.32 -6.68
CA ALA A 349 1.51 1.61 -7.96
C ALA A 349 1.32 2.55 -9.17
N ALA A 350 0.54 3.63 -9.04
CA ALA A 350 0.41 4.64 -10.10
C ALA A 350 1.73 5.39 -10.32
N TYR A 351 2.49 5.64 -9.26
CA TYR A 351 3.79 6.30 -9.31
C TYR A 351 4.89 5.41 -9.89
N ALA A 352 4.70 4.09 -9.91
CA ALA A 352 5.61 3.16 -10.58
C ALA A 352 5.51 3.23 -12.11
N ARG A 353 4.36 3.66 -12.66
CA ARG A 353 4.16 3.87 -14.10
C ARG A 353 5.01 5.01 -14.64
N LEU A 354 5.14 6.11 -13.88
CA LEU A 354 6.02 7.22 -14.23
C LEU A 354 7.47 6.74 -14.33
N ASP A 355 7.93 5.95 -13.34
CA ASP A 355 9.27 5.37 -13.35
C ASP A 355 9.45 4.39 -14.53
N PHE A 356 8.44 3.58 -14.88
CA PHE A 356 8.46 2.69 -16.04
C PHE A 356 8.60 3.45 -17.37
N LEU A 357 7.82 4.50 -17.60
CA LEU A 357 7.91 5.30 -18.83
C LEU A 357 9.24 6.07 -18.91
N LEU A 358 9.76 6.53 -17.76
CA LEU A 358 11.10 7.14 -17.66
C LEU A 358 12.26 6.14 -17.79
N ALA A 359 12.02 4.84 -17.56
CA ALA A 359 13.01 3.78 -17.73
C ALA A 359 12.99 3.17 -19.14
N SER A 360 11.83 3.14 -19.79
CA SER A 360 11.62 2.64 -21.16
C SER A 360 11.75 3.73 -22.24
N GLY A 361 12.04 4.98 -21.86
CA GLY A 361 12.12 6.11 -22.79
C GLY A 361 10.77 6.62 -23.31
N ARG A 362 9.65 6.02 -22.90
CA ARG A 362 8.27 6.29 -23.37
C ARG A 362 7.55 7.41 -22.59
N ALA A 363 8.30 8.27 -21.89
CA ALA A 363 7.72 9.42 -21.17
C ALA A 363 7.34 10.60 -22.09
N PRO A 364 8.18 11.04 -23.05
CA PRO A 364 7.79 12.04 -24.04
C PRO A 364 6.57 11.58 -24.83
N GLY A 365 5.67 12.50 -25.15
CA GLY A 365 4.41 12.18 -25.84
C GLY A 365 3.34 11.49 -24.98
N SER A 366 3.55 11.33 -23.66
CA SER A 366 2.53 10.85 -22.72
C SER A 366 2.14 11.94 -21.71
N CYS A 367 0.87 11.99 -21.29
CA CYS A 367 0.39 12.91 -20.27
C CYS A 367 0.61 12.33 -18.85
N MET A 368 1.33 13.05 -17.98
CA MET A 368 1.64 12.60 -16.61
C MET A 368 0.38 12.37 -15.78
N ALA A 369 -0.61 13.26 -15.89
CA ALA A 369 -1.91 13.08 -15.25
C ALA A 369 -2.63 11.85 -15.79
N GLU A 370 -2.67 11.65 -17.10
CA GLU A 370 -3.26 10.45 -17.72
C GLU A 370 -2.61 9.16 -17.18
N VAL A 371 -1.28 9.09 -17.19
CA VAL A 371 -0.49 7.96 -16.67
C VAL A 371 -0.79 7.66 -15.20
N LEU A 372 -0.94 8.67 -14.36
CA LEU A 372 -1.28 8.52 -12.94
C LEU A 372 -2.75 8.11 -12.73
N LEU A 373 -3.66 8.69 -13.49
CA LEU A 373 -5.10 8.54 -13.30
C LEU A 373 -5.67 7.27 -13.99
N ALA A 374 -4.98 6.75 -15.00
CA ALA A 374 -5.35 5.56 -15.78
C ALA A 374 -5.72 4.34 -14.91
N ARG A 375 -6.69 3.56 -15.39
CA ARG A 375 -7.04 2.26 -14.79
C ARG A 375 -5.91 1.24 -15.05
N PRO A 376 -5.60 0.30 -14.13
CA PRO A 376 -4.49 -0.63 -14.30
C PRO A 376 -4.50 -1.40 -15.64
N ALA A 377 -5.64 -1.97 -16.03
CA ALA A 377 -5.75 -2.69 -17.30
C ALA A 377 -5.58 -1.78 -18.53
N ALA A 378 -6.09 -0.55 -18.50
CA ALA A 378 -5.90 0.41 -19.59
C ALA A 378 -4.43 0.84 -19.73
N PHE A 379 -3.71 0.97 -18.60
CA PHE A 379 -2.28 1.26 -18.61
C PHE A 379 -1.47 0.09 -19.17
N GLU A 380 -1.75 -1.16 -18.78
CA GLU A 380 -1.04 -2.33 -19.33
C GLU A 380 -1.33 -2.52 -20.83
N ALA A 381 -2.56 -2.23 -21.29
CA ALA A 381 -2.91 -2.31 -22.70
C ALA A 381 -2.20 -1.25 -23.57
N ALA A 382 -2.09 -0.01 -23.09
CA ALA A 382 -1.38 1.06 -23.77
C ALA A 382 0.15 0.94 -23.67
N TRP A 383 0.66 0.32 -22.59
CA TRP A 383 2.08 0.12 -22.35
C TRP A 383 2.39 -1.32 -21.86
N PRO A 384 2.36 -2.32 -22.77
CA PRO A 384 2.60 -3.72 -22.42
C PRO A 384 3.98 -3.95 -21.79
N GLY A 385 4.02 -4.85 -20.80
CA GLY A 385 5.23 -5.23 -20.07
C GLY A 385 5.44 -4.43 -18.77
N PHE A 386 4.56 -3.47 -18.46
CA PHE A 386 4.59 -2.75 -17.18
C PHE A 386 4.48 -3.70 -15.98
N SER A 387 3.60 -4.70 -16.03
CA SER A 387 3.41 -5.64 -14.91
C SER A 387 4.65 -6.51 -14.66
N ALA A 388 5.33 -6.96 -15.72
CA ALA A 388 6.58 -7.72 -15.63
C ALA A 388 7.72 -6.85 -15.06
N TRP A 389 7.88 -5.62 -15.58
CA TRP A 389 8.84 -4.65 -15.05
C TRP A 389 8.55 -4.30 -13.59
N HIS A 390 7.29 -4.11 -13.22
CA HIS A 390 6.88 -3.75 -11.85
C HIS A 390 7.14 -4.88 -10.85
N ALA A 391 6.99 -6.15 -11.26
CA ALA A 391 7.38 -7.30 -10.46
C ALA A 391 8.91 -7.30 -10.21
N ALA A 392 9.71 -7.28 -11.27
CA ALA A 392 11.18 -7.29 -11.18
C ALA A 392 11.73 -6.09 -10.40
N HIS A 393 11.19 -4.88 -10.63
CA HIS A 393 11.56 -3.69 -9.87
C HIS A 393 11.10 -3.76 -8.40
N GLY A 394 9.97 -4.41 -8.12
CA GLY A 394 9.53 -4.72 -6.76
C GLY A 394 10.52 -5.61 -6.02
N GLU A 395 11.04 -6.66 -6.67
CA GLU A 395 12.06 -7.55 -6.11
C GLU A 395 13.39 -6.82 -5.88
N GLN A 396 13.86 -6.03 -6.84
CA GLN A 396 15.05 -5.16 -6.68
C GLN A 396 14.91 -4.22 -5.47
N LEU A 397 13.74 -3.58 -5.29
CA LEU A 397 13.47 -2.70 -4.15
C LEU A 397 13.35 -3.46 -2.82
N LEU A 398 12.86 -4.69 -2.82
CA LEU A 398 12.86 -5.56 -1.63
C LEU A 398 14.28 -5.98 -1.27
N GLU A 399 15.11 -6.35 -2.24
CA GLU A 399 16.50 -6.73 -2.04
C GLU A 399 17.35 -5.57 -1.54
N ALA A 400 17.27 -4.39 -2.17
CA ALA A 400 17.92 -3.17 -1.67
C ALA A 400 17.52 -2.85 -0.21
N ARG A 401 16.27 -3.12 0.18
CA ARG A 401 15.79 -2.98 1.57
C ARG A 401 16.30 -4.08 2.50
N ARG A 402 16.50 -5.33 2.04
CA ARG A 402 17.16 -6.40 2.80
C ARG A 402 18.61 -5.99 3.10
N GLN A 403 19.35 -5.55 2.08
CA GLN A 403 20.74 -5.08 2.21
C GLN A 403 20.85 -3.84 3.11
N GLN A 404 19.97 -2.85 2.96
CA GLN A 404 19.96 -1.67 3.84
C GLN A 404 19.70 -2.04 5.30
N ARG A 405 18.75 -2.95 5.57
CA ARG A 405 18.48 -3.46 6.92
C ARG A 405 19.66 -4.24 7.50
N ALA A 406 20.32 -5.07 6.70
CA ALA A 406 21.54 -5.78 7.12
C ALA A 406 22.68 -4.81 7.47
N ARG A 407 22.92 -3.78 6.65
CA ARG A 407 23.91 -2.72 6.90
C ARG A 407 23.62 -1.95 8.20
N ILE A 408 22.37 -1.54 8.43
CA ILE A 408 21.94 -0.86 9.66
C ILE A 408 22.06 -1.78 10.88
N GLY A 409 21.67 -3.06 10.76
CA GLY A 409 21.84 -4.06 11.82
C GLY A 409 23.31 -4.23 12.21
N ALA A 410 24.20 -4.40 11.22
CA ALA A 410 25.64 -4.52 11.44
C ALA A 410 26.29 -3.22 11.98
N GLN A 411 25.71 -2.04 11.73
CA GLN A 411 26.11 -0.79 12.39
C GLN A 411 25.66 -0.78 13.87
N LEU A 412 24.39 -1.09 14.14
CA LEU A 412 23.85 -1.11 15.51
C LEU A 412 24.55 -2.14 16.41
N VAL A 413 24.88 -3.33 15.90
CA VAL A 413 25.68 -4.34 16.62
C VAL A 413 27.08 -3.81 16.93
N ARG A 414 27.76 -3.16 15.98
CA ARG A 414 29.08 -2.54 16.22
C ARG A 414 29.03 -1.41 17.24
N HIS A 415 28.01 -0.55 17.20
CA HIS A 415 27.82 0.50 18.22
C HIS A 415 27.51 -0.08 19.60
N ALA A 416 26.68 -1.14 19.69
CA ALA A 416 26.39 -1.81 20.96
C ALA A 416 27.62 -2.50 21.54
N ALA A 417 28.44 -3.16 20.71
CA ALA A 417 29.70 -3.78 21.12
C ALA A 417 30.72 -2.74 21.62
N ALA A 418 30.87 -1.61 20.91
CA ALA A 418 31.74 -0.51 21.32
C ALA A 418 31.28 0.12 22.66
N ALA A 419 29.97 0.36 22.83
CA ALA A 419 29.41 0.87 24.08
C ALA A 419 29.62 -0.11 25.25
N ALA A 420 29.46 -1.42 25.02
CA ALA A 420 29.71 -2.45 26.02
C ALA A 420 31.20 -2.53 26.42
N GLU A 421 32.13 -2.32 25.48
CA GLU A 421 33.57 -2.32 25.79
C GLU A 421 34.00 -1.08 26.59
N VAL A 422 33.44 0.09 26.28
CA VAL A 422 33.63 1.31 27.10
C VAL A 422 33.09 1.12 28.52
N ALA A 423 31.95 0.44 28.68
CA ALA A 423 31.31 0.18 29.96
C ALA A 423 31.96 -0.95 30.80
N ARG A 424 32.91 -1.72 30.24
CA ARG A 424 33.56 -2.83 30.97
C ARG A 424 34.64 -2.33 31.93
N PRO A 425 34.73 -2.85 33.17
CA PRO A 425 35.86 -2.62 34.06
C PRO A 425 37.20 -2.98 33.40
N PRO A 426 38.29 -2.22 33.66
CA PRO A 426 39.54 -2.33 32.91
C PRO A 426 40.15 -3.73 32.91
N TRP A 427 40.02 -4.47 34.02
CA TRP A 427 40.56 -5.83 34.15
C TRP A 427 39.90 -6.86 33.23
N ARG A 428 38.63 -6.68 32.82
CA ARG A 428 37.97 -7.60 31.86
C ARG A 428 38.32 -7.33 30.40
N ARG A 429 38.89 -6.16 30.08
CA ARG A 429 39.16 -5.74 28.68
C ARG A 429 40.19 -6.62 27.97
N ARG A 430 41.18 -7.16 28.68
CA ARG A 430 42.20 -8.06 28.09
C ARG A 430 41.58 -9.35 27.55
N ALA A 431 40.79 -10.05 28.37
CA ALA A 431 40.19 -11.34 28.00
C ALA A 431 39.15 -11.20 26.87
N THR A 432 38.31 -10.17 26.89
CA THR A 432 37.23 -10.05 25.88
C THR A 432 37.71 -9.52 24.53
N ARG A 433 38.91 -8.91 24.45
CA ARG A 433 39.49 -8.42 23.19
C ARG A 433 39.73 -9.55 22.18
N HIS A 434 40.20 -10.71 22.63
CA HIS A 434 40.40 -11.88 21.76
C HIS A 434 39.10 -12.37 21.14
N VAL A 435 38.03 -12.51 21.93
CA VAL A 435 36.72 -12.99 21.44
C VAL A 435 36.12 -12.03 20.41
N VAL A 436 36.25 -10.72 20.62
CA VAL A 436 35.78 -9.70 19.66
C VAL A 436 36.62 -9.67 18.38
N LEU A 437 37.94 -9.85 18.48
CA LEU A 437 38.82 -9.97 17.32
C LEU A 437 38.49 -11.23 16.50
N GLN A 438 38.34 -12.39 17.15
CA GLN A 438 37.99 -13.66 16.52
C GLN A 438 36.62 -13.59 15.82
N TRP A 439 35.61 -13.00 16.47
CA TRP A 439 34.29 -12.77 15.86
C TRP A 439 34.38 -11.85 14.62
N ASN A 440 35.14 -10.75 14.70
CA ASN A 440 35.32 -9.85 13.56
C ASN A 440 36.06 -10.54 12.40
N GLN A 441 37.08 -11.35 12.71
CA GLN A 441 37.83 -12.12 11.71
C GLN A 441 36.93 -13.18 11.04
N GLN A 442 36.07 -13.86 11.80
CA GLN A 442 35.09 -14.80 11.25
C GLN A 442 34.03 -14.11 10.39
N GLN A 443 33.53 -12.93 10.81
CA GLN A 443 32.62 -12.10 10.01
C GLN A 443 33.28 -11.61 8.71
N GLN A 444 34.57 -11.30 8.73
CA GLN A 444 35.32 -10.90 7.55
C GLN A 444 35.49 -12.07 6.56
N HIS A 445 35.81 -13.27 7.05
CA HIS A 445 35.84 -14.49 6.23
C HIS A 445 34.47 -14.83 5.62
N GLN A 446 33.38 -14.69 6.38
CA GLN A 446 32.02 -14.88 5.85
C GLN A 446 31.67 -13.88 4.74
N GLN A 447 32.09 -12.61 4.87
CA GLN A 447 31.89 -11.60 3.84
C GLN A 447 32.76 -11.86 2.59
N GLN A 448 34.00 -12.33 2.77
CA GLN A 448 34.88 -12.72 1.66
C GLN A 448 34.33 -13.94 0.90
N HIS A 449 33.88 -14.99 1.61
CA HIS A 449 33.23 -16.14 0.96
C HIS A 449 31.97 -15.74 0.18
N ALA A 450 31.11 -14.88 0.73
CA ALA A 450 29.92 -14.40 0.04
C ALA A 450 30.28 -13.58 -1.23
N GLN A 451 31.35 -12.77 -1.17
CA GLN A 451 31.86 -12.05 -2.35
C GLN A 451 32.41 -13.01 -3.40
N GLN A 452 33.21 -14.00 -3.01
CA GLN A 452 33.74 -15.02 -3.92
C GLN A 452 32.64 -15.85 -4.57
N GLN A 453 31.62 -16.27 -3.82
CA GLN A 453 30.45 -16.97 -4.37
C GLN A 453 29.69 -16.09 -5.38
N THR A 454 29.55 -14.79 -5.10
CA THR A 454 28.89 -13.84 -6.02
C THR A 454 29.71 -13.66 -7.31
N GLN A 455 31.04 -13.58 -7.20
CA GLN A 455 31.95 -13.48 -8.35
C GLN A 455 31.94 -14.76 -9.20
N ALA A 456 31.99 -15.94 -8.56
CA ALA A 456 31.93 -17.23 -9.25
C ALA A 456 30.58 -17.43 -9.98
N GLN A 457 29.46 -17.01 -9.38
CA GLN A 457 28.15 -17.03 -10.04
C GLN A 457 28.08 -16.08 -11.25
N ALA A 458 28.66 -14.88 -11.14
CA ALA A 458 28.73 -13.94 -12.26
C ALA A 458 29.62 -14.48 -13.41
N GLN A 459 30.76 -15.08 -13.09
CA GLN A 459 31.64 -15.73 -14.08
C GLN A 459 30.96 -16.91 -14.77
N ALA A 460 30.24 -17.77 -14.02
CA ALA A 460 29.48 -18.87 -14.60
C ALA A 460 28.36 -18.40 -15.54
N GLN A 461 27.64 -17.32 -15.17
CA GLN A 461 26.64 -16.70 -16.07
C GLN A 461 27.28 -16.10 -17.33
N GLN A 462 28.46 -15.49 -17.21
CA GLN A 462 29.18 -14.93 -18.36
C GLN A 462 29.67 -16.03 -19.32
N GLN A 463 30.20 -17.14 -18.78
CA GLN A 463 30.57 -18.32 -19.59
C GLN A 463 29.36 -18.95 -20.27
N GLN A 464 28.21 -19.04 -19.58
CA GLN A 464 26.97 -19.56 -20.17
C GLN A 464 26.45 -18.67 -21.31
N GLN A 465 26.57 -17.34 -21.20
CA GLN A 465 26.24 -16.42 -22.29
C GLN A 465 27.19 -16.56 -23.49
N GLN A 466 28.49 -16.74 -23.25
CA GLN A 466 29.47 -16.98 -24.33
C GLN A 466 29.18 -18.31 -25.08
N GLN A 467 28.86 -19.39 -24.36
CA GLN A 467 28.45 -20.65 -24.98
C GLN A 467 27.17 -20.51 -25.80
N GLN A 468 26.18 -19.73 -25.33
CA GLN A 468 24.97 -19.46 -26.09
C GLN A 468 25.24 -18.65 -27.37
N GLN A 469 26.16 -17.69 -27.33
CA GLN A 469 26.58 -16.94 -28.52
C GLN A 469 27.31 -17.83 -29.54
N GLN A 470 28.22 -18.70 -29.09
CA GLN A 470 28.90 -19.67 -29.96
C GLN A 470 27.90 -20.64 -30.63
N GLN A 471 26.91 -21.15 -29.88
CA GLN A 471 25.84 -21.98 -30.45
C GLN A 471 24.93 -21.24 -31.43
N GLN A 472 24.78 -19.91 -31.29
CA GLN A 472 24.05 -19.09 -32.27
C GLN A 472 24.87 -18.86 -33.54
N GLN A 473 26.18 -18.64 -33.41
CA GLN A 473 27.11 -18.53 -34.55
C GLN A 473 27.13 -19.82 -35.37
N GLN A 474 27.34 -20.98 -34.73
CA GLN A 474 27.34 -22.28 -35.40
C GLN A 474 26.03 -22.59 -36.13
N ARG A 475 24.87 -22.17 -35.58
CA ARG A 475 23.58 -22.31 -36.26
C ARG A 475 23.44 -21.39 -37.48
N HIS A 476 24.00 -20.18 -37.44
CA HIS A 476 24.02 -19.29 -38.60
C HIS A 476 25.00 -19.76 -39.67
N GLU A 477 26.15 -20.32 -39.29
CA GLU A 477 27.10 -20.97 -40.21
C GLU A 477 26.42 -22.15 -40.94
N GLN A 478 25.80 -23.08 -40.19
CA GLN A 478 25.04 -24.20 -40.78
C GLN A 478 23.85 -23.74 -41.66
N GLN A 479 23.15 -22.68 -41.29
CA GLN A 479 22.09 -22.10 -42.13
C GLN A 479 22.64 -21.47 -43.41
N HIS A 480 23.84 -20.88 -43.37
CA HIS A 480 24.50 -20.31 -44.53
C HIS A 480 25.06 -21.39 -45.46
N GLU A 481 25.63 -22.47 -44.91
CA GLU A 481 26.04 -23.66 -45.67
C GLU A 481 24.84 -24.29 -46.40
N GLN A 482 23.73 -24.54 -45.70
CA GLN A 482 22.50 -25.07 -46.31
C GLN A 482 21.91 -24.15 -47.40
N GLN A 483 21.99 -22.82 -47.24
CA GLN A 483 21.59 -21.89 -48.30
C GLN A 483 22.55 -21.92 -49.50
N HIS A 484 23.82 -22.20 -49.29
CA HIS A 484 24.82 -22.30 -50.35
C HIS A 484 24.75 -23.64 -51.10
N GLU A 485 24.42 -24.73 -50.42
CA GLU A 485 24.07 -26.02 -51.02
C GLU A 485 22.82 -25.90 -51.89
N GLN A 486 21.73 -25.32 -51.37
CA GLN A 486 20.49 -25.09 -52.13
C GLN A 486 20.70 -24.19 -53.36
N GLN A 487 21.60 -23.20 -53.28
CA GLN A 487 21.98 -22.40 -54.46
C GLN A 487 22.79 -23.21 -55.49
N HIS A 488 23.65 -24.14 -55.07
CA HIS A 488 24.34 -25.05 -55.98
C HIS A 488 23.39 -26.07 -56.63
N GLU A 489 22.46 -26.64 -55.87
CA GLU A 489 21.42 -27.53 -56.42
C GLU A 489 20.58 -26.79 -57.47
N GLN A 490 20.09 -25.59 -57.18
CA GLN A 490 19.33 -24.77 -58.15
C GLN A 490 20.15 -24.39 -59.38
N GLN A 491 21.45 -24.13 -59.26
CA GLN A 491 22.32 -23.90 -60.42
C GLN A 491 22.52 -25.17 -61.25
N HIS A 492 22.65 -26.33 -60.62
CA HIS A 492 22.80 -27.62 -61.28
C HIS A 492 21.50 -28.05 -61.99
N GLU A 493 20.34 -27.89 -61.35
CA GLU A 493 19.02 -28.07 -61.98
C GLU A 493 18.84 -27.14 -63.19
N GLN A 494 19.26 -25.87 -63.08
CA GLN A 494 19.22 -24.93 -64.21
C GLN A 494 20.15 -25.36 -65.37
N GLN A 495 21.34 -25.89 -65.07
CA GLN A 495 22.21 -26.45 -66.12
C GLN A 495 21.62 -27.70 -66.77
N GLN A 496 21.06 -28.63 -65.99
CA GLN A 496 20.37 -29.81 -66.54
C GLN A 496 19.15 -29.42 -67.39
N HIS A 497 18.38 -28.42 -66.96
CA HIS A 497 17.24 -27.91 -67.72
C HIS A 497 17.67 -27.18 -69.01
N GLN A 498 18.83 -26.51 -69.02
CA GLN A 498 19.42 -25.95 -70.24
C GLN A 498 19.90 -27.05 -71.20
N GLN A 499 20.53 -28.11 -70.69
CA GLN A 499 20.94 -29.27 -71.51
C GLN A 499 19.73 -30.01 -72.09
N HIS A 500 18.68 -30.23 -71.30
CA HIS A 500 17.42 -30.81 -71.78
C HIS A 500 16.79 -29.93 -72.88
N LYS A 501 16.76 -28.61 -72.68
CA LYS A 501 16.27 -27.67 -73.71
C LYS A 501 17.13 -27.60 -74.97
N GLN A 502 18.44 -27.86 -74.87
CA GLN A 502 19.31 -27.99 -76.04
C GLN A 502 18.98 -29.29 -76.80
N GLN A 503 18.77 -30.41 -76.10
CA GLN A 503 18.34 -31.67 -76.71
C GLN A 503 16.92 -31.58 -77.32
N GLU A 504 15.98 -30.92 -76.64
CA GLU A 504 14.65 -30.62 -77.18
C GLU A 504 14.75 -29.70 -78.41
N ALA A 505 15.60 -28.67 -78.40
CA ALA A 505 15.80 -27.80 -79.55
C ALA A 505 16.48 -28.53 -80.73
N GLU A 506 17.40 -29.45 -80.50
CA GLU A 506 17.99 -30.32 -81.54
C GLU A 506 16.94 -31.28 -82.13
N LEU A 507 16.09 -31.88 -81.28
CA LEU A 507 14.98 -32.73 -81.70
C LEU A 507 13.90 -31.94 -82.46
N GLU A 508 13.55 -30.74 -82.01
CA GLU A 508 12.67 -29.81 -82.73
C GLU A 508 13.31 -29.37 -84.04
N GLN A 509 14.62 -29.13 -84.12
CA GLN A 509 15.29 -28.73 -85.35
C GLN A 509 15.30 -29.89 -86.38
N VAL A 510 15.50 -31.13 -85.94
CA VAL A 510 15.31 -32.34 -86.76
C VAL A 510 13.85 -32.47 -87.21
N HIS A 511 12.88 -32.23 -86.32
CA HIS A 511 11.46 -32.34 -86.64
C HIS A 511 10.98 -31.21 -87.58
N ILE A 512 11.50 -30.00 -87.43
CA ILE A 512 11.25 -28.86 -88.32
C ILE A 512 11.88 -29.13 -89.69
N MET A 513 13.07 -29.73 -89.78
CA MET A 513 13.61 -30.20 -91.07
C MET A 513 12.71 -31.26 -91.73
N GLN A 514 12.07 -32.15 -90.96
CA GLN A 514 11.10 -33.11 -91.50
C GLN A 514 9.79 -32.43 -91.95
N LEU A 515 9.27 -31.47 -91.18
CA LEU A 515 8.02 -30.75 -91.50
C LEU A 515 8.16 -29.75 -92.65
N GLN A 516 9.32 -29.11 -92.79
CA GLN A 516 9.62 -28.22 -93.93
C GLN A 516 9.62 -28.96 -95.28
N ALA A 517 9.75 -30.29 -95.29
CA ALA A 517 9.61 -31.10 -96.49
C ALA A 517 8.15 -31.34 -96.93
N GLN A 518 7.13 -31.04 -96.11
CA GLN A 518 5.75 -31.52 -96.35
C GLN A 518 4.73 -30.46 -96.78
N HIS A 519 4.80 -29.20 -96.32
CA HIS A 519 3.71 -28.23 -96.57
C HIS A 519 4.16 -26.86 -97.12
N SER A 520 4.11 -26.75 -98.45
CA SER A 520 4.18 -25.48 -99.18
C SER A 520 2.85 -25.19 -99.92
N SER A 521 1.90 -24.51 -99.26
CA SER A 521 0.87 -23.66 -99.92
C SER A 521 0.09 -22.80 -98.90
N PRO A 522 -0.31 -21.54 -99.23
CA PRO A 522 -0.88 -20.59 -98.26
C PRO A 522 -2.29 -20.04 -98.63
N GLN A 523 -2.72 -18.97 -97.94
CA GLN A 523 -3.92 -18.12 -98.18
C GLN A 523 -5.25 -18.62 -97.55
N LEU A 524 -6.22 -17.79 -97.11
CA LEU A 524 -6.41 -16.31 -97.11
C LEU A 524 -7.00 -15.76 -95.77
N SER A 525 -6.43 -14.66 -95.29
CA SER A 525 -7.04 -13.37 -94.84
C SER A 525 -8.41 -13.24 -94.10
N ALA A 526 -8.34 -12.48 -92.98
CA ALA A 526 -9.13 -11.27 -92.64
C ALA A 526 -10.29 -11.30 -91.59
N VAL A 527 -10.63 -10.06 -91.14
CA VAL A 527 -11.80 -9.56 -90.36
C VAL A 527 -11.71 -9.54 -88.81
N ARG A 528 -11.67 -8.31 -88.27
CA ARG A 528 -12.12 -7.85 -86.92
C ARG A 528 -13.48 -7.11 -87.11
N PRO A 529 -14.27 -6.67 -86.08
CA PRO A 529 -14.00 -6.61 -84.62
C PRO A 529 -15.18 -7.02 -83.69
N GLY A 530 -14.98 -6.94 -82.36
CA GLY A 530 -15.95 -6.26 -81.48
C GLY A 530 -16.67 -7.04 -80.36
N SER A 531 -16.48 -6.56 -79.12
CA SER A 531 -17.42 -6.52 -77.97
C SER A 531 -18.18 -7.78 -77.49
N THR A 532 -17.98 -8.19 -76.23
CA THR A 532 -18.99 -8.12 -75.13
C THR A 532 -18.47 -8.75 -73.82
N CYS A 533 -19.11 -8.45 -72.68
CA CYS A 533 -18.81 -9.04 -71.36
C CYS A 533 -19.93 -9.98 -70.88
N PRO A 534 -19.58 -11.10 -70.22
CA PRO A 534 -20.27 -11.59 -69.01
C PRO A 534 -19.28 -11.63 -67.80
N VAL A 535 -19.60 -11.54 -66.49
CA VAL A 535 -20.79 -11.82 -65.64
C VAL A 535 -20.74 -13.18 -64.89
N SER A 536 -20.55 -13.09 -63.56
CA SER A 536 -21.02 -13.98 -62.45
C SER A 536 -20.28 -15.26 -61.99
N ALA A 537 -20.42 -15.49 -60.65
CA ALA A 537 -20.16 -16.70 -59.82
C ALA A 537 -18.69 -17.18 -59.67
N GLY A 538 -18.22 -17.78 -58.55
CA GLY A 538 -18.79 -18.15 -57.23
C GLY A 538 -17.70 -18.89 -56.39
N ILE A 539 -17.88 -19.61 -55.25
CA ILE A 539 -18.97 -19.88 -54.27
C ILE A 539 -18.29 -20.32 -52.93
N ASN A 540 -18.98 -20.25 -51.76
CA ASN A 540 -18.59 -20.77 -50.42
C ASN A 540 -17.51 -19.97 -49.64
N GLY A 541 -17.41 -19.97 -48.30
CA GLY A 541 -18.08 -20.78 -47.25
C GLY A 541 -18.33 -20.02 -45.91
N PRO A 542 -18.67 -20.72 -44.79
CA PRO A 542 -19.81 -20.30 -43.96
C PRO A 542 -19.52 -19.59 -42.61
N CYS A 543 -20.56 -18.91 -42.10
CA CYS A 543 -20.65 -18.40 -40.72
C CYS A 543 -20.92 -19.51 -39.69
N ALA A 544 -20.49 -19.30 -38.44
CA ALA A 544 -21.03 -19.95 -37.26
C ALA A 544 -21.18 -18.94 -36.11
N ALA A 545 -22.33 -18.94 -35.43
CA ALA A 545 -22.66 -17.98 -34.36
C ALA A 545 -23.13 -18.69 -33.09
N ARG A 546 -22.98 -18.00 -31.95
CA ARG A 546 -23.69 -18.16 -30.65
C ARG A 546 -23.46 -16.84 -29.89
N SER A 547 -24.45 -16.06 -29.44
CA SER A 547 -25.61 -16.34 -28.56
C SER A 547 -25.18 -16.79 -27.16
N CYS A 548 -25.63 -16.22 -26.04
CA CYS A 548 -26.58 -15.10 -25.82
C CYS A 548 -26.43 -14.57 -24.38
N SER A 549 -27.23 -13.55 -24.03
CA SER A 549 -27.51 -13.03 -22.68
C SER A 549 -26.44 -12.15 -22.02
#